data_AF-A0A417GFQ8-F1
#
_entry.id   AF-A0A417GFQ8-F1
#
_cell.length_a   1.000
_cell.length_b   1.000
_cell.length_c   1.000
_cell.angle_alpha   90.00
_cell.angle_beta   90.00
_cell.angle_gamma   90.00
#
_symmetry.space_group_name_H-M   'P 1'
#
loop_
_entity.id
_entity.type
_entity.pdbx_description
1 polymer ?
#
loop_
_entity_poly.entity_id
_entity_poly.type
_entity_poly.pdbx_seq_one_letter_code
_entity_poly.pdbx_strand_id
1 'polypeptide(L)'
;MREEAEERKALELQRKKIEQEESKYQSEIQKNIETLATATDDKLIADLKAKILELQGQLSDVSLKKEEISKLQNGKAGNVYIISNLGSFGENVFKIGMTRRLNPQERVDELGSASVPFRFDVHSFIFSDDAVALENKLHSILNGKRVNKVNMRKEFFYSSLDELENLVNELDPTAEFNKTMLAEEFRQSQSTDTPYTTDYEDDLDGDEED
;
A
#
# COMPACT_ATOMS: atom_id res chain seq x y z
N MET A 1 5.83 14.06 -14.20
CA MET A 1 5.82 15.47 -13.74
C MET A 1 4.61 15.80 -12.87
N ARG A 2 3.36 15.71 -13.33
CA ARG A 2 2.19 15.99 -12.46
C ARG A 2 2.04 14.98 -11.31
N GLU A 3 2.01 13.69 -11.64
CA GLU A 3 1.86 12.59 -10.67
C GLU A 3 3.02 12.53 -9.66
N GLU A 4 4.26 12.58 -10.15
CA GLU A 4 5.44 12.64 -9.27
C GLU A 4 5.42 13.86 -8.33
N ALA A 5 4.92 15.01 -8.79
CA ALA A 5 4.77 16.19 -7.94
C ALA A 5 3.64 16.03 -6.91
N GLU A 6 2.56 15.34 -7.25
CA GLU A 6 1.47 15.00 -6.34
C GLU A 6 1.95 14.02 -5.25
N GLU A 7 2.69 12.97 -5.61
CA GLU A 7 3.29 12.03 -4.65
C GLU A 7 4.29 12.73 -3.71
N ARG A 8 5.16 13.61 -4.24
CA ARG A 8 6.10 14.39 -3.41
C ARG A 8 5.37 15.29 -2.42
N LYS A 9 4.28 15.94 -2.84
CA LYS A 9 3.45 16.78 -1.97
C LYS A 9 2.74 15.96 -0.89
N ALA A 10 2.21 14.80 -1.25
CA ALA A 10 1.57 13.88 -0.30
C ALA A 10 2.56 13.40 0.76
N LEU A 11 3.77 13.04 0.35
CA LEU A 11 4.85 12.62 1.25
C LEU A 11 5.30 13.76 2.18
N GLU A 12 5.37 15.00 1.68
CA GLU A 12 5.68 16.18 2.52
C GLU A 12 4.58 16.42 3.57
N LEU A 13 3.31 16.29 3.19
CA LEU A 13 2.19 16.42 4.13
C LEU A 13 2.22 15.32 5.20
N GLN A 14 2.53 14.08 4.81
CA GLN A 14 2.70 12.97 5.75
C GLN A 14 3.87 13.22 6.71
N ARG A 15 5.01 13.75 6.22
CA ARG A 15 6.14 14.11 7.08
C ARG A 15 5.73 15.11 8.15
N LYS A 16 5.01 16.17 7.77
CA LYS A 16 4.55 17.19 8.72
C LYS A 16 3.60 16.60 9.77
N LYS A 17 2.74 15.66 9.39
CA LYS A 17 1.86 14.96 10.35
C LYS A 17 2.65 14.10 11.33
N ILE A 18 3.64 13.34 10.83
CA ILE A 18 4.51 12.51 11.66
C ILE A 18 5.38 13.34 12.61
N GLU A 19 5.93 14.46 12.15
CA GLU A 19 6.67 15.41 13.00
C GLU A 19 5.80 16.00 14.13
N GLN A 20 4.52 16.30 13.84
CA GLN A 20 3.57 16.76 14.85
C GLN A 20 3.21 15.66 15.85
N GLU A 21 3.01 14.43 15.38
CA GLU A 21 2.71 13.28 16.22
C GLU A 21 3.90 12.93 17.14
N GLU A 22 5.11 12.91 16.61
CA GLU A 22 6.36 12.72 17.37
C GLU A 22 6.50 13.76 18.48
N SER A 23 6.33 15.05 18.14
CA SER A 23 6.39 16.15 19.11
C SER A 23 5.34 16.04 20.21
N LYS A 24 4.12 15.59 19.85
CA LYS A 24 3.04 15.34 20.81
C LYS A 24 3.40 14.23 21.78
N TYR A 25 3.86 13.07 21.29
CA TYR A 25 4.27 11.97 22.17
C TYR A 25 5.45 12.35 23.06
N GLN A 26 6.47 13.03 22.52
CA GLN A 26 7.59 13.54 23.33
C GLN A 26 7.12 14.48 24.45
N SER A 27 6.21 15.41 24.13
CA SER A 27 5.64 16.35 25.10
C SER A 27 4.81 15.63 26.18
N GLU A 28 4.03 14.63 25.81
CA GLU A 28 3.23 13.84 26.76
C GLU A 28 4.12 12.97 27.66
N ILE A 29 5.16 12.33 27.10
CA ILE A 29 6.15 11.57 27.88
C ILE A 29 6.83 12.48 28.90
N GLN A 30 7.29 13.66 28.46
CA GLN A 30 7.96 14.63 29.33
C GLN A 30 7.06 15.08 30.49
N LYS A 31 5.79 15.39 30.22
CA LYS A 31 4.81 15.74 31.27
C LYS A 31 4.57 14.60 32.26
N ASN A 32 4.48 13.36 31.77
CA ASN A 32 4.31 12.20 32.65
C ASN A 32 5.56 11.95 33.51
N ILE A 33 6.77 12.18 32.97
CA ILE A 33 8.03 12.10 33.73
C ILE A 33 8.09 13.18 34.82
N GLU A 34 7.69 14.42 34.51
CA GLU A 34 7.64 15.51 35.47
C GLU A 34 6.63 15.24 36.60
N THR A 35 5.47 14.68 36.26
CA THR A 35 4.45 14.27 37.23
C THR A 35 4.95 13.12 38.10
N LEU A 36 5.63 12.14 37.49
CA LEU A 36 6.23 11.00 38.19
C LEU A 36 7.30 11.45 39.19
N ALA A 37 8.06 12.51 38.89
CA ALA A 37 9.10 13.04 39.78
C ALA A 37 8.55 13.66 41.08
N THR A 38 7.28 14.10 41.08
CA THR A 38 6.63 14.73 42.24
C THR A 38 5.55 13.84 42.87
N ALA A 39 5.23 12.70 42.26
CA ALA A 39 4.25 11.74 42.77
C ALA A 39 4.76 10.99 44.01
N THR A 40 3.88 10.82 45.00
CA THR A 40 4.17 10.10 46.26
C THR A 40 3.25 8.89 46.47
N ASP A 41 2.18 8.78 45.68
CA ASP A 41 1.23 7.66 45.71
C ASP A 41 1.74 6.51 44.83
N ASP A 42 1.92 5.32 45.43
CA ASP A 42 2.47 4.15 44.76
C ASP A 42 1.64 3.67 43.56
N LYS A 43 0.31 3.81 43.61
CA LYS A 43 -0.59 3.43 42.52
C LYS A 43 -0.45 4.40 41.36
N LEU A 44 -0.42 5.70 41.64
CA LEU A 44 -0.19 6.74 40.63
C LEU A 44 1.19 6.57 39.95
N ILE A 45 2.23 6.26 40.73
CA ILE A 45 3.57 5.99 40.21
C ILE A 45 3.55 4.80 39.25
N ALA A 46 2.85 3.72 39.59
CA ALA A 46 2.73 2.54 38.74
C ALA A 46 1.99 2.86 37.42
N ASP A 47 0.86 3.57 37.50
CA ASP A 47 0.05 3.96 36.34
C ASP A 47 0.84 4.88 35.39
N LEU A 48 1.56 5.88 35.93
CA LEU A 48 2.41 6.79 35.15
C LEU A 48 3.54 6.05 34.43
N LYS A 49 4.20 5.10 35.11
CA LYS A 49 5.25 4.27 34.47
C LYS A 49 4.69 3.42 33.34
N ALA A 50 3.53 2.80 33.54
CA ALA A 50 2.86 2.04 32.49
C ALA A 50 2.52 2.94 31.28
N LYS A 51 2.01 4.14 31.53
CA LYS A 51 1.68 5.09 30.46
C LYS A 51 2.91 5.59 29.71
N ILE A 52 4.01 5.89 30.42
CA ILE A 52 5.28 6.27 29.77
C ILE A 52 5.78 5.16 28.87
N LEU A 53 5.73 3.90 29.32
CA LEU A 53 6.17 2.76 28.53
C LEU A 53 5.32 2.59 27.25
N GLU A 54 4.00 2.73 27.35
CA GLU A 54 3.10 2.71 26.21
C GLU A 54 3.44 3.82 25.20
N LEU A 55 3.59 5.06 25.68
CA LEU A 55 3.93 6.22 24.85
C LEU A 55 5.32 6.07 24.20
N GLN A 56 6.29 5.47 24.89
CA GLN A 56 7.61 5.16 24.33
C GLN A 56 7.52 4.14 23.20
N GLY A 57 6.65 3.13 23.32
CA GLY A 57 6.36 2.18 22.24
C GLY A 57 5.79 2.89 21.01
N GLN A 58 4.76 3.72 21.20
CA GLN A 58 4.16 4.51 20.12
C GLN A 58 5.16 5.47 19.46
N LEU A 59 6.02 6.12 20.25
CA LEU A 59 7.08 6.99 19.74
C LEU A 59 8.11 6.22 18.89
N SER A 60 8.43 4.98 19.26
CA SER A 60 9.29 4.11 18.45
C SER A 60 8.69 3.83 17.07
N ASP A 61 7.40 3.49 17.02
CA ASP A 61 6.70 3.24 15.75
C ASP A 61 6.65 4.49 14.86
N VAL A 62 6.41 5.67 15.44
CA VAL A 62 6.47 6.95 14.73
C VAL A 62 7.87 7.24 14.20
N SER A 63 8.91 6.90 14.97
CA SER A 63 10.31 7.10 14.56
C SER A 63 10.67 6.23 13.36
N LEU A 64 10.22 4.97 13.33
CA LEU A 64 10.40 4.08 12.19
C LEU A 64 9.73 4.64 10.92
N LYS A 65 8.47 5.07 11.03
CA LYS A 65 7.75 5.72 9.91
C LYS A 65 8.45 6.98 9.40
N LYS A 66 9.02 7.77 10.32
CA LYS A 66 9.80 8.97 9.95
C LYS A 66 11.06 8.61 9.16
N GLU A 67 11.74 7.53 9.51
CA GLU A 67 12.89 7.04 8.77
C GLU A 67 12.50 6.58 7.36
N GLU A 68 11.40 5.84 7.22
CA GLU A 68 10.86 5.41 5.93
C GLU A 68 10.51 6.60 5.03
N ILE A 69 9.80 7.60 5.56
CA ILE A 69 9.49 8.83 4.83
C ILE A 69 10.77 9.53 4.36
N SER A 70 11.80 9.57 5.21
CA SER A 70 13.08 10.19 4.88
C SER A 70 13.78 9.47 3.73
N LYS A 71 13.72 8.12 3.68
CA LYS A 71 14.24 7.33 2.55
C LYS A 71 13.49 7.65 1.27
N LEU A 72 12.15 7.68 1.30
CA LEU A 72 11.31 8.01 0.15
C LEU A 72 11.56 9.44 -0.37
N GLN A 73 11.94 10.40 0.49
CA GLN A 73 12.26 11.77 0.09
C GLN A 73 13.53 11.91 -0.75
N ASN A 74 14.47 10.95 -0.68
CA ASN A 74 15.66 10.94 -1.53
C ASN A 74 15.33 10.78 -3.03
N GLY A 75 14.06 10.49 -3.36
CA GLY A 75 13.51 10.55 -4.72
C GLY A 75 13.84 9.35 -5.60
N LYS A 76 14.68 8.43 -5.13
CA LYS A 76 14.99 7.16 -5.78
C LYS A 76 14.26 5.99 -5.13
N ALA A 77 14.08 6.04 -3.81
CA ALA A 77 13.44 4.98 -3.06
C ALA A 77 11.92 4.94 -3.32
N GLY A 78 11.36 3.74 -3.26
CA GLY A 78 9.95 3.50 -3.48
C GLY A 78 9.63 2.01 -3.57
N ASN A 79 8.38 1.71 -3.91
CA ASN A 79 7.92 0.36 -4.16
C ASN A 79 7.68 0.18 -5.66
N VAL A 80 8.27 -0.86 -6.25
CA VAL A 80 7.88 -1.35 -7.56
C VAL A 80 6.73 -2.33 -7.35
N TYR A 81 5.62 -2.13 -8.05
CA TYR A 81 4.46 -3.01 -7.99
C TYR A 81 4.31 -3.82 -9.27
N ILE A 82 3.84 -5.05 -9.12
CA ILE A 82 3.41 -5.92 -10.22
C ILE A 82 1.94 -6.26 -9.97
N ILE A 83 1.07 -5.88 -10.90
CA ILE A 83 -0.37 -6.03 -10.75
C ILE A 83 -1.02 -6.56 -12.03
N SER A 84 -2.14 -7.25 -11.91
CA SER A 84 -2.92 -7.74 -13.05
C SER A 84 -4.40 -7.44 -12.88
N ASN A 85 -5.17 -7.52 -13.95
CA ASN A 85 -6.62 -7.36 -13.90
C ASN A 85 -7.23 -8.34 -14.90
N LEU A 86 -7.63 -9.50 -14.39
CA LEU A 86 -8.14 -10.60 -15.20
C LEU A 86 -9.34 -10.18 -16.06
N GLY A 87 -10.31 -9.49 -15.46
CA GLY A 87 -11.54 -9.11 -16.15
C GLY A 87 -11.36 -8.02 -17.22
N SER A 88 -10.30 -7.22 -17.14
CA SER A 88 -10.03 -6.13 -18.09
C SER A 88 -9.03 -6.50 -19.17
N PHE A 89 -8.00 -7.29 -18.82
CA PHE A 89 -6.84 -7.53 -19.69
C PHE A 89 -6.54 -9.02 -19.92
N GLY A 90 -7.21 -9.94 -19.23
CA GLY A 90 -6.97 -11.37 -19.30
C GLY A 90 -5.82 -11.86 -18.40
N GLU A 91 -5.53 -13.16 -18.50
CA GLU A 91 -4.65 -13.87 -17.55
C GLU A 91 -3.16 -13.53 -17.64
N ASN A 92 -2.69 -13.13 -18.83
CA ASN A 92 -1.26 -13.01 -19.13
C ASN A 92 -0.81 -11.57 -19.34
N VAL A 93 -1.57 -10.59 -18.82
CA VAL A 93 -1.25 -9.17 -18.95
C VAL A 93 -1.03 -8.54 -17.58
N PHE A 94 0.17 -8.00 -17.40
CA PHE A 94 0.62 -7.43 -16.14
C PHE A 94 1.03 -5.98 -16.34
N LYS A 95 0.69 -5.13 -15.37
CA LYS A 95 1.24 -3.78 -15.26
C LYS A 95 2.37 -3.80 -14.25
N ILE A 96 3.48 -3.16 -14.62
CA ILE A 96 4.64 -2.96 -13.76
C ILE A 96 4.91 -1.47 -13.69
N GLY A 97 4.98 -0.91 -12.50
CA GLY A 97 5.32 0.49 -12.28
C GLY A 97 5.85 0.71 -10.88
N MET A 98 6.17 1.94 -10.54
CA MET A 98 6.65 2.31 -9.21
C MET A 98 5.76 3.36 -8.54
N THR A 99 5.82 3.44 -7.22
CA THR A 99 5.21 4.49 -6.42
C THR A 99 6.10 4.87 -5.25
N ARG A 100 6.07 6.15 -4.89
CA ARG A 100 6.77 6.68 -3.71
C ARG A 100 5.84 6.91 -2.53
N ARG A 101 4.62 6.38 -2.59
CA ARG A 101 3.71 6.40 -1.45
C ARG A 101 4.25 5.56 -0.31
N LEU A 102 3.94 6.00 0.90
CA LEU A 102 4.20 5.23 2.11
C LEU A 102 3.44 3.89 2.08
N ASN A 103 2.17 3.92 1.66
CA ASN A 103 1.38 2.73 1.41
C ASN A 103 1.23 2.52 -0.11
N PRO A 104 1.89 1.51 -0.71
CA PRO A 104 1.82 1.28 -2.15
C PRO A 104 0.44 0.78 -2.61
N GLN A 105 -0.37 0.19 -1.73
CA GLN A 105 -1.73 -0.26 -2.05
C GLN A 105 -2.62 0.89 -2.51
N GLU A 106 -2.50 2.08 -1.89
CA GLU A 106 -3.28 3.25 -2.27
C GLU A 106 -3.07 3.62 -3.76
N ARG A 107 -1.86 3.41 -4.30
CA ARG A 107 -1.59 3.66 -5.72
C ARG A 107 -2.35 2.67 -6.60
N VAL A 108 -2.36 1.39 -6.20
CA VAL A 108 -3.05 0.32 -6.95
C VAL A 108 -4.55 0.57 -6.96
N ASP A 109 -5.14 0.98 -5.83
CA ASP A 109 -6.56 1.25 -5.71
C ASP A 109 -6.99 2.41 -6.63
N GLU A 110 -6.19 3.49 -6.70
CA GLU A 110 -6.43 4.60 -7.62
C GLU A 110 -6.33 4.22 -9.09
N LEU A 111 -5.40 3.31 -9.43
CA LEU A 111 -5.28 2.78 -10.79
C LEU A 111 -6.53 1.99 -11.18
N GLY A 112 -7.06 1.20 -10.23
CA GLY A 112 -8.30 0.45 -10.41
C GLY A 112 -9.51 1.36 -10.61
N SER A 113 -9.68 2.36 -9.75
CA SER A 113 -10.87 3.22 -9.76
C SER A 113 -10.99 4.15 -10.97
N ALA A 114 -9.87 4.47 -11.63
CA ALA A 114 -9.85 5.53 -12.64
C ALA A 114 -10.25 5.08 -14.05
N SER A 115 -10.03 3.82 -14.43
CA SER A 115 -10.00 3.46 -15.85
C SER A 115 -10.29 1.99 -16.19
N VAL A 116 -10.58 1.14 -15.21
CA VAL A 116 -10.87 -0.28 -15.45
C VAL A 116 -12.13 -0.71 -14.68
N PRO A 117 -12.90 -1.70 -15.19
CA PRO A 117 -14.15 -2.15 -14.57
C PRO A 117 -13.98 -2.94 -13.26
N PHE A 118 -12.80 -3.50 -13.01
CA PHE A 118 -12.52 -4.32 -11.82
C PHE A 118 -11.27 -3.83 -11.12
N ARG A 119 -11.10 -4.14 -9.84
CA ARG A 119 -9.84 -3.89 -9.12
C ARG A 119 -8.69 -4.72 -9.68
N PHE A 120 -7.48 -4.25 -9.42
CA PHE A 120 -6.26 -5.00 -9.73
C PHE A 120 -5.96 -6.02 -8.64
N ASP A 121 -5.53 -7.22 -9.05
CA ASP A 121 -4.86 -8.17 -8.18
C ASP A 121 -3.39 -7.76 -8.04
N VAL A 122 -2.86 -7.84 -6.82
CA VAL A 122 -1.46 -7.53 -6.52
C VAL A 122 -0.63 -8.80 -6.47
N HIS A 123 0.45 -8.84 -7.26
CA HIS A 123 1.39 -9.95 -7.26
C HIS A 123 2.64 -9.66 -6.44
N SER A 124 3.12 -8.42 -6.40
CA SER A 124 4.30 -8.09 -5.59
C SER A 124 4.40 -6.60 -5.34
N PHE A 125 4.92 -6.25 -4.16
CA PHE A 125 5.48 -4.95 -3.84
C PHE A 125 6.95 -5.13 -3.46
N ILE A 126 7.85 -4.55 -4.26
CA ILE A 126 9.29 -4.68 -4.09
C ILE A 126 9.82 -3.34 -3.61
N PHE A 127 10.14 -3.23 -2.33
CA PHE A 127 10.79 -2.04 -1.80
C PHE A 127 12.23 -1.97 -2.30
N SER A 128 12.66 -0.80 -2.76
CA SER A 128 14.04 -0.56 -3.17
C SER A 128 14.45 0.86 -2.85
N ASP A 129 15.71 1.03 -2.41
CA ASP A 129 16.34 2.35 -2.24
C ASP A 129 16.55 3.08 -3.58
N ASP A 130 16.54 2.33 -4.71
CA ASP A 130 16.51 2.87 -6.08
C ASP A 130 15.45 2.13 -6.91
N ALA A 131 14.18 2.35 -6.55
CA ALA A 131 13.02 1.80 -7.26
C ALA A 131 12.97 2.23 -8.73
N VAL A 132 13.49 3.42 -9.05
CA VAL A 132 13.61 3.90 -10.44
C VAL A 132 14.54 2.99 -11.24
N ALA A 133 15.71 2.63 -10.70
CA ALA A 133 16.62 1.70 -11.38
C ALA A 133 16.01 0.30 -11.51
N LEU A 134 15.35 -0.21 -10.46
CA LEU A 134 14.70 -1.53 -10.47
C LEU A 134 13.58 -1.61 -11.52
N GLU A 135 12.68 -0.63 -11.56
CA GLU A 135 11.61 -0.53 -12.55
C GLU A 135 12.18 -0.52 -13.97
N ASN A 136 13.16 0.35 -14.24
CA ASN A 136 13.77 0.46 -15.57
C ASN A 136 14.43 -0.86 -16.00
N LYS A 137 15.03 -1.60 -15.05
CA LYS A 137 15.62 -2.91 -15.32
C LYS A 137 14.54 -3.93 -15.70
N LEU A 138 13.44 -4.01 -14.95
CA LEU A 138 12.29 -4.86 -15.28
C LEU A 138 11.71 -4.53 -16.65
N HIS A 139 11.49 -3.24 -16.94
CA HIS A 139 10.97 -2.77 -18.22
C HIS A 139 11.90 -3.07 -19.39
N SER A 140 13.22 -3.05 -19.17
CA SER A 140 14.23 -3.37 -20.18
C SER A 140 14.22 -4.87 -20.50
N ILE A 141 14.17 -5.72 -19.47
CA ILE A 141 14.10 -7.19 -19.62
C ILE A 141 12.82 -7.58 -20.37
N LEU A 142 11.69 -6.96 -20.02
CA LEU A 142 10.37 -7.24 -20.60
C LEU A 142 10.07 -6.42 -21.86
N ASN A 143 11.02 -5.68 -22.41
CA ASN A 143 10.76 -4.73 -23.50
C ASN A 143 10.16 -5.41 -24.74
N GLY A 144 10.59 -6.62 -25.07
CA GLY A 144 10.05 -7.41 -26.18
C GLY A 144 8.61 -7.90 -25.97
N LYS A 145 8.11 -7.84 -24.74
CA LYS A 145 6.79 -8.34 -24.33
C LYS A 145 5.77 -7.23 -24.07
N ARG A 146 6.06 -5.98 -24.44
CA ARG A 146 5.12 -4.86 -24.26
C ARG A 146 3.81 -5.08 -25.03
N VAL A 147 2.70 -4.82 -24.35
CA VAL A 147 1.36 -4.81 -24.97
C VAL A 147 1.24 -3.60 -25.91
N ASN A 148 1.62 -2.42 -25.44
CA ASN A 148 1.61 -1.20 -26.26
C ASN A 148 3.01 -0.92 -26.84
N LYS A 149 3.14 -1.05 -28.17
CA LYS A 149 4.40 -0.85 -28.90
C LYS A 149 4.60 0.58 -29.42
N VAL A 150 3.61 1.46 -29.22
CA VAL A 150 3.63 2.85 -29.73
C VAL A 150 3.82 3.83 -28.57
N ASN A 151 3.02 3.69 -27.52
CA ASN A 151 3.11 4.52 -26.32
C ASN A 151 3.79 3.75 -25.19
N MET A 152 5.12 3.93 -25.10
CA MET A 152 5.97 3.24 -24.11
C MET A 152 5.67 3.62 -22.66
N ARG A 153 4.92 4.71 -22.43
CA ARG A 153 4.43 5.11 -21.09
C ARG A 153 3.29 4.23 -20.58
N LYS A 154 2.73 3.36 -21.43
CA LYS A 154 1.74 2.35 -21.04
C LYS A 154 2.48 1.05 -20.75
N GLU A 155 2.88 0.89 -19.49
CA GLU A 155 3.78 -0.17 -19.01
C GLU A 155 3.03 -1.47 -18.72
N PHE A 156 2.34 -2.00 -19.74
CA PHE A 156 1.71 -3.31 -19.71
C PHE A 156 2.54 -4.30 -20.52
N PHE A 157 2.70 -5.50 -19.98
CA PHE A 157 3.56 -6.55 -20.52
C PHE A 157 2.82 -7.88 -20.56
N TYR A 158 3.04 -8.64 -21.63
CA TYR A 158 2.66 -10.04 -21.71
C TYR A 158 3.66 -10.86 -20.89
N SER A 159 3.20 -11.66 -19.94
CA SER A 159 4.06 -12.55 -19.17
C SER A 159 3.25 -13.69 -18.56
N SER A 160 3.94 -14.63 -17.90
CA SER A 160 3.32 -15.59 -16.99
C SER A 160 3.70 -15.27 -15.54
N LEU A 161 2.91 -15.77 -14.58
CA LEU A 161 3.22 -15.62 -13.17
C LEU A 161 4.56 -16.26 -12.79
N ASP A 162 4.87 -17.44 -13.33
CA ASP A 162 6.14 -18.14 -13.08
C ASP A 162 7.33 -17.35 -13.63
N GLU A 163 7.19 -16.75 -14.81
CA GLU A 163 8.24 -15.89 -15.36
C GLU A 163 8.49 -14.67 -14.49
N LEU A 164 7.42 -13.99 -14.07
CA LEU A 164 7.53 -12.80 -13.22
C LEU A 164 8.07 -13.13 -11.83
N GLU A 165 7.64 -14.23 -11.23
CA GLU A 165 8.18 -14.69 -9.94
C GLU A 165 9.69 -14.96 -10.05
N ASN A 166 10.13 -15.72 -11.07
CA ASN A 166 11.55 -15.99 -11.27
C ASN A 166 12.35 -14.71 -11.47
N LEU A 167 11.82 -13.78 -12.27
CA LEU A 167 12.45 -12.49 -12.50
C LEU A 167 12.54 -11.65 -11.21
N VAL A 168 11.50 -11.65 -10.38
CA VAL A 168 11.51 -10.98 -9.07
C VAL A 168 12.55 -11.62 -8.16
N ASN A 169 12.54 -12.95 -8.03
CA ASN A 169 13.49 -13.69 -7.20
C ASN A 169 14.95 -13.48 -7.63
N GLU A 170 15.23 -13.34 -8.93
CA GLU A 170 16.57 -13.04 -9.44
C GLU A 170 17.02 -11.61 -9.10
N LEU A 171 16.09 -10.66 -9.01
CA LEU A 171 16.39 -9.26 -8.74
C LEU A 171 16.44 -8.94 -7.24
N ASP A 172 15.53 -9.53 -6.48
CA ASP A 172 15.42 -9.44 -5.04
C ASP A 172 14.82 -10.74 -4.47
N PRO A 173 15.65 -11.68 -3.99
CA PRO A 173 15.19 -12.94 -3.41
C PRO A 173 14.33 -12.78 -2.15
N THR A 174 14.31 -11.59 -1.54
CA THR A 174 13.53 -11.31 -0.33
C THR A 174 12.14 -10.76 -0.63
N ALA A 175 11.87 -10.42 -1.89
CA ALA A 175 10.57 -9.90 -2.30
C ALA A 175 9.50 -11.00 -2.31
N GLU A 176 8.38 -10.72 -1.67
CA GLU A 176 7.22 -11.62 -1.72
C GLU A 176 6.54 -11.56 -3.10
N PHE A 177 6.12 -12.73 -3.59
CA PHE A 177 5.38 -12.85 -4.84
C PHE A 177 4.15 -13.74 -4.67
N ASN A 178 2.97 -13.18 -4.96
CA ASN A 178 1.68 -13.86 -4.94
C ASN A 178 1.29 -14.31 -6.34
N LYS A 179 1.15 -15.62 -6.55
CA LYS A 179 0.68 -16.19 -7.83
C LYS A 179 -0.84 -16.24 -7.97
N THR A 180 -1.59 -15.95 -6.92
CA THR A 180 -3.04 -16.09 -6.94
C THR A 180 -3.66 -14.85 -7.56
N MET A 181 -4.32 -15.00 -8.71
CA MET A 181 -5.26 -14.01 -9.23
C MET A 181 -6.63 -14.30 -8.63
N LEU A 182 -7.06 -13.49 -7.66
CA LEU A 182 -8.36 -13.66 -7.01
C LEU A 182 -9.48 -13.18 -7.92
N ALA A 183 -9.30 -12.02 -8.55
CA ALA A 183 -10.27 -11.42 -9.47
C ALA A 183 -11.71 -11.46 -8.92
N GLU A 184 -11.88 -11.11 -7.65
CA GLU A 184 -13.12 -11.36 -6.90
C GLU A 184 -14.33 -10.70 -7.56
N GLU A 185 -14.25 -9.39 -7.82
CA GLU A 185 -15.33 -8.62 -8.45
C GLU A 185 -15.67 -9.17 -9.85
N PHE A 186 -14.65 -9.59 -10.62
CA PHE A 186 -14.87 -10.19 -11.93
C PHE A 186 -15.61 -11.53 -11.82
N ARG A 187 -15.15 -12.44 -10.95
CA ARG A 187 -15.80 -13.74 -10.74
C ARG A 187 -17.23 -13.59 -10.22
N GLN A 188 -17.44 -12.66 -9.29
CA GLN A 188 -18.77 -12.32 -8.79
C GLN A 188 -19.69 -11.78 -9.89
N SER A 189 -19.17 -10.95 -10.81
CA SER A 189 -19.95 -10.45 -11.96
C SER A 189 -20.31 -11.55 -12.96
N GLN A 190 -19.53 -12.64 -13.04
CA GLN A 190 -19.83 -13.79 -13.90
C GLN A 190 -20.83 -14.76 -13.25
N SER A 191 -20.98 -14.72 -11.92
CA SER A 191 -21.91 -15.59 -11.19
C SER A 191 -23.31 -15.00 -11.02
N THR A 192 -23.58 -13.81 -11.53
CA THR A 192 -24.89 -13.15 -11.44
C THR A 192 -25.30 -12.55 -12.79
N ASP A 193 -26.57 -12.68 -13.15
CA ASP A 193 -27.15 -12.06 -14.34
C ASP A 193 -27.77 -10.68 -14.03
N THR A 194 -27.84 -10.31 -12.74
CA THR A 194 -28.41 -9.04 -12.27
C THR A 194 -27.38 -8.23 -11.49
N PRO A 195 -27.35 -6.89 -11.63
CA PRO A 195 -26.51 -6.04 -10.81
C PRO A 195 -26.81 -6.22 -9.32
N TYR A 196 -25.77 -6.19 -8.47
CA TYR A 196 -25.95 -6.17 -7.03
C TYR A 196 -26.68 -4.89 -6.61
N THR A 197 -27.77 -5.04 -5.85
CA THR A 197 -28.45 -3.94 -5.18
C THR A 197 -27.92 -3.82 -3.75
N THR A 198 -27.56 -2.62 -3.32
CA THR A 198 -27.19 -2.32 -1.92
C THR A 198 -28.39 -2.23 -0.99
N ASP A 199 -29.60 -2.34 -1.54
CA ASP A 199 -30.85 -2.32 -0.79
C ASP A 199 -30.98 -3.69 -0.08
N TYR A 200 -30.55 -3.71 1.18
CA TYR A 200 -30.93 -4.76 2.12
C TYR A 200 -32.43 -4.58 2.39
N GLU A 201 -33.28 -5.27 1.63
CA GLU A 201 -34.67 -5.50 2.06
C GLU A 201 -34.62 -6.64 3.08
N ASP A 202 -34.85 -6.28 4.34
CA ASP A 202 -35.01 -7.23 5.44
C ASP A 202 -36.34 -7.95 5.19
N ASP A 203 -36.30 -9.13 4.58
CA ASP A 203 -37.46 -10.03 4.42
C ASP A 203 -37.83 -10.64 5.80
N LEU A 204 -38.11 -9.78 6.77
CA LEU A 204 -38.67 -10.10 8.08
C LEU A 204 -40.00 -9.36 8.23
N ASP A 205 -40.98 -9.73 7.43
CA ASP A 205 -42.40 -9.58 7.80
C ASP A 205 -43.24 -10.48 6.89
N GLY A 206 -43.31 -11.75 7.28
CA GLY A 206 -44.12 -12.76 6.63
C GLY A 206 -44.42 -13.94 7.55
N ASP A 207 -44.58 -13.68 8.87
CA ASP A 207 -45.28 -14.63 9.73
C ASP A 207 -46.78 -14.55 9.37
N GLU A 208 -47.25 -15.62 8.73
CA GLU A 208 -48.67 -15.98 8.64
C GLU A 208 -49.25 -16.29 10.03
N GLU A 209 -50.59 -16.21 10.11
CA GLU A 209 -51.51 -16.67 11.17
C GLU A 209 -51.75 -15.63 12.31
N ASP A 210 -52.94 -15.06 12.51
CA ASP A 210 -54.33 -15.59 12.44
C ASP A 210 -55.36 -14.62 11.80
#